data_AF-A0A838NU31-F1
#
_entry.id   AF-A0A838NU31-F1
#
_cell.length_a   1.000
_cell.length_b   1.000
_cell.length_c   1.000
_cell.angle_alpha   90.00
_cell.angle_beta   90.00
_cell.angle_gamma   90.00
#
_symmetry.space_group_name_H-M   'P 1'
#
loop_
_entity.id
_entity.type
_entity.pdbx_description
1 polymer ?
#
loop_
_entity_poly.entity_id
_entity_poly.type
_entity_poly.pdbx_seq_one_letter_code
_entity_poly.pdbx_strand_id
1 'polypeptide(L)'
;MSARDNGLGGQADILFRSAAECCRQHKRYAGLVERGAPVSEQKAAFKAACLSDDILSRAVAGYGAGKGHGDAHADDAWWHKGNMLWHASREYIRHHATCDSVARGRGEHSPDDLGEMAMEFDLGASALLALRMAVDGYRAVRPGIE
;
A
#
# COMPACT_ATOMS: atom_id res chain seq x y z
N MET A 1 26.51 14.56 -0.57
CA MET A 1 25.36 14.23 -1.44
C MET A 1 25.66 12.89 -2.09
N SER A 2 25.30 11.79 -1.42
CA SER A 2 25.66 10.44 -1.88
C SER A 2 24.82 10.07 -3.10
N ALA A 3 25.47 9.46 -4.10
CA ALA A 3 24.81 8.89 -5.25
C ALA A 3 23.63 8.03 -4.80
N ARG A 4 22.45 8.23 -5.41
CA ARG A 4 21.27 7.39 -5.16
C ARG A 4 21.70 5.94 -5.31
N ASP A 5 21.65 5.21 -4.20
CA ASP A 5 21.99 3.80 -4.18
C ASP A 5 20.98 3.06 -5.08
N ASN A 6 21.39 2.69 -6.29
CA ASN A 6 20.57 1.90 -7.20
C ASN A 6 20.44 0.43 -6.74
N GLY A 7 21.01 0.08 -5.59
CA GLY A 7 20.87 -1.20 -4.93
C GLY A 7 19.50 -1.40 -4.27
N LEU A 8 19.38 -2.53 -3.58
CA LEU A 8 18.14 -2.93 -2.91
C LEU A 8 17.65 -1.90 -1.88
N GLY A 9 18.57 -1.19 -1.20
CA GLY A 9 18.25 -0.13 -0.25
C GLY A 9 17.49 1.04 -0.88
N GLY A 10 17.91 1.52 -2.05
CA GLY A 10 17.18 2.59 -2.75
C GLY A 10 15.82 2.14 -3.27
N GLN A 11 15.68 0.87 -3.66
CA GLN A 11 14.36 0.31 -4.01
C GLN A 11 13.44 0.22 -2.79
N ALA A 12 13.97 -0.13 -1.61
CA ALA A 12 13.21 -0.11 -0.36
C ALA A 12 12.72 1.32 -0.03
N ASP A 13 13.57 2.32 -0.24
CA ASP A 13 13.23 3.73 -0.01
C ASP A 13 12.19 4.26 -1.02
N ILE A 14 12.19 3.76 -2.26
CA ILE A 14 11.13 4.03 -3.25
C ILE A 14 9.82 3.38 -2.79
N LEU A 15 9.85 2.09 -2.45
CA LEU A 15 8.70 1.35 -1.94
C LEU A 15 8.09 2.02 -0.70
N PHE A 16 8.91 2.46 0.25
CA PHE A 16 8.49 3.22 1.42
C PHE A 16 7.73 4.49 1.06
N ARG A 17 8.29 5.35 0.21
CA ARG A 17 7.63 6.60 -0.18
C ARG A 17 6.32 6.35 -0.91
N SER A 18 6.29 5.34 -1.80
CA SER A 18 5.07 4.94 -2.49
C SER A 18 3.99 4.41 -1.54
N ALA A 19 4.35 3.58 -0.56
CA ALA A 19 3.43 3.02 0.43
C ALA A 19 2.89 4.11 1.39
N ALA A 20 3.77 5.01 1.84
CA ALA A 20 3.39 6.14 2.69
C ALA A 20 2.41 7.07 1.95
N GLU A 21 2.66 7.35 0.67
CA GLU A 21 1.79 8.18 -0.14
C GLU A 21 0.43 7.53 -0.41
N CYS A 22 0.41 6.22 -0.73
CA CYS A 22 -0.81 5.44 -0.84
C CYS A 22 -1.67 5.56 0.44
N CYS A 23 -1.08 5.28 1.61
CA CYS A 23 -1.77 5.43 2.89
C CYS A 23 -2.31 6.86 3.12
N ARG A 24 -1.52 7.88 2.75
CA ARG A 24 -1.91 9.29 2.91
C ARG A 24 -3.10 9.66 2.02
N GLN A 25 -3.09 9.24 0.74
CA GLN A 25 -4.18 9.56 -0.19
C GLN A 25 -5.48 8.83 0.17
N HIS A 26 -5.41 7.57 0.59
CA HIS A 26 -6.57 6.83 1.09
C HIS A 26 -7.16 7.48 2.35
N LYS A 27 -6.31 7.88 3.31
CA LYS A 27 -6.78 8.63 4.50
C LYS A 27 -7.42 9.97 4.13
N ARG A 28 -6.85 10.68 3.14
CA ARG A 28 -7.42 11.94 2.64
C ARG A 28 -8.79 11.72 2.00
N TYR A 29 -8.92 10.71 1.14
CA TYR A 29 -10.19 10.37 0.49
C TYR A 29 -11.25 9.98 1.52
N ALA A 30 -10.94 9.07 2.44
CA ALA A 30 -11.84 8.65 3.51
C ALA A 30 -12.32 9.85 4.34
N GLY A 31 -11.40 10.74 4.74
CA GLY A 31 -11.74 11.93 5.51
C GLY A 31 -12.63 12.93 4.77
N LEU A 32 -12.62 12.95 3.43
CA LEU A 32 -13.52 13.79 2.62
C LEU A 32 -14.93 13.17 2.51
N VAL A 33 -15.00 11.85 2.34
CA VAL A 33 -16.27 11.11 2.34
C VAL A 33 -16.98 11.28 3.68
N GLU A 34 -16.25 11.08 4.78
CA GLU A 34 -16.78 11.16 6.15
C GLU A 34 -17.34 12.55 6.50
N ARG A 35 -16.76 13.60 5.93
CA ARG A 35 -17.23 15.00 6.09
C ARG A 35 -18.36 15.40 5.14
N GLY A 36 -18.77 14.51 4.22
CA GLY A 36 -19.75 14.85 3.20
C GLY A 36 -19.28 15.95 2.24
N ALA A 37 -17.96 16.00 1.96
CA ALA A 37 -17.39 17.00 1.04
C ALA A 37 -18.03 16.91 -0.36
N PRO A 38 -17.97 17.97 -1.19
CA PRO A 38 -18.54 17.95 -2.53
C PRO A 38 -18.07 16.75 -3.36
N VAL A 39 -18.98 16.15 -4.12
CA VAL A 39 -18.71 14.93 -4.93
C VAL A 39 -17.53 15.13 -5.89
N SER A 40 -17.35 16.33 -6.43
CA SER A 40 -16.19 16.66 -7.29
C SER A 40 -14.86 16.53 -6.56
N GLU A 41 -14.80 16.95 -5.29
CA GLU A 41 -13.63 16.86 -4.44
C GLU A 41 -13.36 15.40 -4.03
N GLN A 42 -14.40 14.67 -3.64
CA GLN A 42 -14.30 13.23 -3.36
C GLN A 42 -13.77 12.47 -4.58
N LYS A 43 -14.30 12.74 -5.78
CA LYS A 43 -13.83 12.13 -7.03
C LYS A 43 -12.38 12.48 -7.36
N ALA A 44 -11.95 13.72 -7.10
CA ALA A 44 -10.57 14.12 -7.32
C ALA A 44 -9.61 13.40 -6.36
N ALA A 45 -9.98 13.29 -5.08
CA ALA A 45 -9.20 12.57 -4.07
C ALA A 45 -9.15 11.06 -4.36
N PHE A 46 -10.27 10.46 -4.76
CA PHE A 46 -10.32 9.06 -5.18
C PHE A 46 -9.35 8.77 -6.33
N LYS A 47 -9.32 9.62 -7.38
CA LYS A 47 -8.35 9.47 -8.48
C LYS A 47 -6.90 9.52 -8.02
N ALA A 48 -6.59 10.37 -7.04
CA ALA A 48 -5.25 10.46 -6.46
C ALA A 48 -4.88 9.19 -5.66
N ALA A 49 -5.86 8.61 -4.95
CA ALA A 49 -5.69 7.32 -4.27
C ALA A 49 -5.39 6.20 -5.28
N CYS A 50 -6.20 6.05 -6.34
CA CYS A 50 -5.97 5.05 -7.38
C CYS A 50 -4.60 5.19 -8.06
N LEU A 51 -4.18 6.43 -8.37
CA LEU A 51 -2.85 6.67 -8.94
C LEU A 51 -1.74 6.25 -7.97
N SER A 52 -1.95 6.43 -6.68
CA SER A 52 -0.99 6.02 -5.66
C SER A 52 -0.92 4.49 -5.52
N ASP A 53 -2.04 3.79 -5.69
CA ASP A 53 -2.09 2.33 -5.73
C ASP A 53 -1.30 1.78 -6.94
N ASP A 54 -1.44 2.41 -8.12
CA ASP A 54 -0.66 2.06 -9.31
C ASP A 54 0.85 2.26 -9.10
N ILE A 55 1.24 3.38 -8.47
CA ILE A 55 2.64 3.67 -8.15
C ILE A 55 3.18 2.66 -7.14
N LEU A 56 2.40 2.33 -6.10
CA LEU A 56 2.78 1.32 -5.11
C LEU A 56 2.98 -0.04 -5.76
N SER A 57 2.09 -0.46 -6.66
CA SER A 57 2.22 -1.72 -7.41
C SER A 57 3.53 -1.80 -8.20
N ARG A 58 3.92 -0.71 -8.87
CA ARG A 58 5.20 -0.64 -9.59
C ARG A 58 6.40 -0.69 -8.64
N ALA A 59 6.33 -0.01 -7.50
CA ALA A 59 7.40 -0.02 -6.50
C ALA A 59 7.58 -1.40 -5.85
N VAL A 60 6.48 -2.13 -5.60
CA VAL A 60 6.49 -3.52 -5.13
C VAL A 60 7.19 -4.44 -6.13
N ALA A 61 6.91 -4.28 -7.42
CA ALA A 61 7.59 -5.03 -8.47
C ALA A 61 9.08 -4.67 -8.57
N GLY A 62 9.41 -3.37 -8.47
CA GLY A 62 10.79 -2.88 -8.50
C GLY A 62 11.64 -3.42 -7.34
N TYR A 63 11.09 -3.39 -6.12
CA TYR A 63 11.76 -3.96 -4.96
C TYR A 63 11.95 -5.47 -5.10
N GLY A 64 10.89 -6.23 -5.45
CA GLY A 64 10.96 -7.68 -5.59
C GLY A 64 11.88 -8.18 -6.72
N ALA A 65 12.12 -7.37 -7.75
CA ALA A 65 13.08 -7.67 -8.81
C ALA A 65 14.54 -7.38 -8.42
N GLY A 66 14.78 -6.70 -7.30
CA GLY A 66 16.10 -6.31 -6.81
C GLY A 66 16.96 -7.52 -6.42
N LYS A 67 18.14 -7.64 -7.04
CA LYS A 67 19.18 -8.59 -6.61
C LYS A 67 19.69 -8.16 -5.22
N GLY A 68 19.69 -9.06 -4.25
CA GLY A 68 20.11 -8.75 -2.87
C GLY A 68 19.17 -9.25 -1.77
N HIS A 69 18.11 -9.99 -2.09
CA HIS A 69 17.25 -10.66 -1.10
C HIS A 69 17.91 -11.87 -0.39
N GLY A 70 19.19 -12.15 -0.68
CA GLY A 70 19.96 -13.16 0.06
C GLY A 70 20.49 -12.62 1.39
N ASP A 71 21.19 -13.47 2.14
CA ASP A 71 21.65 -13.19 3.52
C ASP A 71 22.65 -12.01 3.64
N ALA A 72 23.06 -11.40 2.53
CA ALA A 72 24.01 -10.28 2.50
C ALA A 72 23.57 -9.05 3.32
N HIS A 73 22.27 -8.92 3.59
CA HIS A 73 21.69 -7.84 4.41
C HIS A 73 20.92 -8.38 5.62
N ALA A 74 21.15 -9.63 6.03
CA ALA A 74 20.41 -10.25 7.13
C ALA A 74 20.65 -9.57 8.49
N ASP A 75 21.76 -8.86 8.68
CA ASP A 75 22.02 -8.10 9.91
C ASP A 75 21.48 -6.66 9.85
N ASP A 76 21.01 -6.22 8.69
CA ASP A 76 20.55 -4.86 8.47
C ASP A 76 19.07 -4.69 8.86
N ALA A 77 18.79 -3.87 9.88
CA ALA A 77 17.42 -3.60 10.33
C ALA A 77 16.51 -3.03 9.22
N TRP A 78 17.07 -2.22 8.31
CA TRP A 78 16.33 -1.67 7.18
C TRP A 78 15.84 -2.75 6.22
N TRP A 79 16.61 -3.82 6.03
CA TRP A 79 16.30 -4.89 5.09
C TRP A 79 15.11 -5.71 5.60
N HIS A 80 15.11 -6.08 6.89
CA HIS A 80 13.98 -6.75 7.52
C HIS A 80 12.71 -5.92 7.44
N LYS A 81 12.78 -4.64 7.79
CA LYS A 81 11.62 -3.74 7.70
C LYS A 81 11.19 -3.49 6.26
N GLY A 82 12.13 -3.45 5.32
CA GLY A 82 11.85 -3.35 3.88
C GLY A 82 11.09 -4.57 3.37
N ASN A 83 11.50 -5.77 3.78
CA ASN A 83 10.80 -7.02 3.45
C ASN A 83 9.40 -7.08 4.09
N MET A 84 9.26 -6.68 5.35
CA MET A 84 7.95 -6.56 6.00
C MET A 84 7.03 -5.60 5.23
N LEU A 85 7.56 -4.43 4.85
CA LEU A 85 6.83 -3.44 4.05
C LEU A 85 6.44 -3.99 2.68
N TRP A 86 7.33 -4.72 2.02
CA TRP A 86 7.05 -5.35 0.73
C TRP A 86 5.92 -6.37 0.80
N HIS A 87 5.96 -7.27 1.80
CA HIS A 87 4.90 -8.25 2.02
C HIS A 87 3.56 -7.57 2.34
N ALA A 88 3.55 -6.59 3.25
CA ALA A 88 2.33 -5.86 3.59
C ALA A 88 1.74 -5.11 2.38
N SER A 89 2.60 -4.53 1.53
CA SER A 89 2.19 -3.86 0.30
C SER A 89 1.54 -4.82 -0.70
N ARG A 90 2.09 -6.04 -0.84
CA ARG A 90 1.52 -7.08 -1.71
C ARG A 90 0.14 -7.55 -1.25
N GLU A 91 -0.01 -7.80 0.05
CA GLU A 91 -1.30 -8.20 0.61
C GLU A 91 -2.35 -7.10 0.48
N TYR A 92 -1.97 -5.84 0.70
CA TYR A 92 -2.84 -4.70 0.45
C TYR A 92 -3.29 -4.62 -1.01
N ILE A 93 -2.37 -4.67 -1.97
CA ILE A 93 -2.71 -4.62 -3.41
C ILE A 93 -3.66 -5.77 -3.78
N ARG A 94 -3.40 -6.97 -3.27
CA ARG A 94 -4.23 -8.14 -3.53
C ARG A 94 -5.66 -7.93 -3.05
N HIS A 95 -5.85 -7.58 -1.78
CA HIS A 95 -7.20 -7.38 -1.24
C HIS A 95 -7.88 -6.14 -1.81
N HIS A 96 -7.15 -5.06 -2.08
CA HIS A 96 -7.72 -3.87 -2.71
C HIS A 96 -8.29 -4.20 -4.10
N ALA A 97 -7.57 -4.97 -4.90
CA ALA A 97 -8.04 -5.42 -6.20
C ALA A 97 -9.27 -6.35 -6.10
N THR A 98 -9.30 -7.24 -5.09
CA THR A 98 -10.45 -8.11 -4.82
C THR A 98 -11.68 -7.29 -4.40
N CYS A 99 -11.55 -6.35 -3.46
CA CYS A 99 -12.65 -5.47 -3.04
C CYS A 99 -13.25 -4.72 -4.23
N ASP A 100 -12.39 -4.16 -5.10
CA ASP A 100 -12.83 -3.48 -6.32
C ASP A 100 -13.56 -4.42 -7.29
N SER A 101 -13.10 -5.66 -7.43
CA SER A 101 -13.74 -6.66 -8.27
C SER A 101 -15.11 -7.10 -7.73
N VAL A 102 -15.19 -7.38 -6.42
CA VAL A 102 -16.42 -7.82 -5.75
C VAL A 102 -17.46 -6.70 -5.73
N ALA A 103 -17.05 -5.45 -5.49
CA ALA A 103 -17.93 -4.29 -5.54
C ALA A 103 -18.46 -3.97 -6.95
N ARG A 104 -17.73 -4.38 -8.01
CA ARG A 104 -18.15 -4.23 -9.41
C ARG A 104 -18.89 -5.47 -9.95
N GLY A 105 -18.91 -6.57 -9.19
CA GLY A 105 -19.61 -7.82 -9.53
C GLY A 105 -21.12 -7.60 -9.67
N ARG A 106 -21.73 -8.23 -10.68
CA ARG A 106 -23.03 -7.88 -11.29
C ARG A 106 -24.24 -8.39 -10.49
N GLY A 107 -25.32 -7.61 -10.49
CA GLY A 107 -26.70 -8.08 -10.26
C GLY A 107 -27.24 -7.88 -8.84
N GLU A 108 -28.38 -8.51 -8.55
CA GLU A 108 -28.87 -8.65 -7.16
C GLU A 108 -27.88 -9.53 -6.39
N HIS A 109 -27.35 -9.01 -5.29
CA HIS A 109 -26.52 -9.77 -4.37
C HIS A 109 -27.40 -10.67 -3.49
N SER A 110 -27.10 -11.95 -3.44
CA SER A 110 -27.67 -12.83 -2.41
C SER A 110 -27.10 -12.48 -1.03
N PRO A 111 -27.76 -12.88 0.07
CA PRO A 111 -27.19 -12.72 1.42
C PRO A 111 -25.81 -13.35 1.58
N ASP A 112 -25.54 -14.46 0.89
CA ASP A 112 -24.22 -15.11 0.92
C ASP A 112 -23.17 -14.26 0.19
N ASP A 113 -23.51 -13.65 -0.96
CA ASP A 113 -22.62 -12.74 -1.68
C ASP A 113 -22.28 -11.49 -0.85
N LEU A 114 -23.27 -10.97 -0.10
CA LEU A 114 -23.05 -9.84 0.81
C LEU A 114 -22.13 -10.23 1.98
N GLY A 115 -22.24 -11.47 2.48
CA GLY A 115 -21.36 -12.01 3.52
C GLY A 115 -19.92 -12.15 3.03
N GLU A 116 -19.71 -12.68 1.83
CA GLU A 116 -18.39 -12.76 1.20
C GLU A 116 -17.79 -11.37 0.95
N MET A 117 -18.60 -10.44 0.44
CA MET A 117 -18.20 -9.06 0.24
C MET A 117 -17.76 -8.39 1.55
N ALA A 118 -18.53 -8.54 2.63
CA ALA A 118 -18.18 -8.00 3.93
C ALA A 118 -16.82 -8.55 4.43
N MET A 119 -16.62 -9.86 4.32
CA MET A 119 -15.36 -10.51 4.69
C MET A 119 -14.17 -9.95 3.89
N GLU A 120 -14.30 -9.77 2.57
CA GLU A 120 -13.22 -9.21 1.76
C GLU A 120 -12.92 -7.75 2.13
N PHE A 121 -13.93 -6.94 2.45
CA PHE A 121 -13.71 -5.59 2.94
C PHE A 121 -12.98 -5.56 4.30
N ASP A 122 -13.31 -6.47 5.22
CA ASP A 122 -12.60 -6.61 6.50
C ASP A 122 -11.13 -7.02 6.31
N LEU A 123 -10.86 -7.93 5.37
CA LEU A 123 -9.50 -8.31 4.99
C LEU A 123 -8.74 -7.14 4.34
N GLY A 124 -9.39 -6.39 3.46
CA GLY A 124 -8.83 -5.19 2.84
C GLY A 124 -8.48 -4.11 3.87
N ALA A 125 -9.36 -3.86 4.84
CA ALA A 125 -9.10 -2.93 5.94
C ALA A 125 -7.92 -3.40 6.82
N SER A 126 -7.86 -4.69 7.13
CA SER A 126 -6.76 -5.30 7.88
C SER A 126 -5.42 -5.18 7.15
N ALA A 127 -5.41 -5.41 5.83
CA ALA A 127 -4.22 -5.28 5.00
C ALA A 127 -3.73 -3.83 4.93
N LEU A 128 -4.63 -2.84 4.82
CA LEU A 128 -4.28 -1.41 4.86
C LEU A 128 -3.70 -1.01 6.23
N LEU A 129 -4.24 -1.53 7.33
CA LEU A 129 -3.69 -1.31 8.66
C LEU A 129 -2.27 -1.90 8.78
N ALA A 130 -2.07 -3.12 8.32
CA ALA A 130 -0.76 -3.78 8.31
C ALA A 130 0.26 -3.00 7.46
N LEU A 131 -0.14 -2.50 6.29
CA LEU A 131 0.69 -1.64 5.44
C LEU A 131 1.13 -0.39 6.20
N ARG A 132 0.21 0.28 6.90
CA ARG A 132 0.52 1.47 7.69
C ARG A 132 1.50 1.18 8.82
N MET A 133 1.30 0.08 9.55
CA MET A 133 2.24 -0.36 10.59
C MET A 133 3.64 -0.65 10.01
N ALA A 134 3.71 -1.25 8.83
CA ALA A 134 4.98 -1.53 8.15
C ALA A 134 5.68 -0.24 7.66
N VAL A 135 4.93 0.75 7.17
CA VAL A 135 5.43 2.08 6.83
C VAL A 135 6.06 2.75 8.05
N ASP A 136 5.37 2.76 9.18
CA ASP A 136 5.88 3.35 10.42
C ASP A 136 7.13 2.59 10.92
N GLY A 137 7.13 1.26 10.79
CA GLY A 137 8.26 0.40 11.12
C GLY A 137 9.50 0.65 10.26
N TYR A 138 9.33 0.88 8.96
CA TYR A 138 10.43 1.23 8.05
C TYR A 138 10.96 2.65 8.34
N ARG A 139 10.07 3.62 8.55
CA ARG A 139 10.44 5.00 8.89
C ARG A 139 11.35 5.06 10.12
N ALA A 140 11.06 4.23 11.14
CA ALA A 140 11.85 4.20 12.37
C ALA A 140 13.31 3.78 12.16
N VAL A 141 13.61 2.94 11.16
CA VAL A 141 14.98 2.46 10.88
C VAL A 141 15.68 3.23 9.75
N ARG A 142 14.96 4.12 9.06
CA ARG A 142 15.44 4.96 7.94
C ARG A 142 14.93 6.41 8.06
N PRO A 143 15.40 7.17 9.07
CA PRO A 143 14.98 8.55 9.25
C PRO A 143 15.49 9.46 8.11
N GLY A 144 14.67 10.43 7.68
CA GLY A 144 15.06 11.46 6.69
C GLY A 144 14.90 11.06 5.21
N ILE A 145 14.23 9.94 4.93
CA ILE A 145 13.97 9.44 3.57
C ILE A 145 12.62 9.93 3.00
N GLU A 146 11.82 10.68 3.77
CA GLU A 146 10.56 11.29 3.33
C GLU A 146 10.74 12.43 2.32
#